data_AF-A0A7V9AC66-F1
#
_entry.id   AF-A0A7V9AC66-F1
#
_cell.length_a   1.000
_cell.length_b   1.000
_cell.length_c   1.000
_cell.angle_alpha   90.00
_cell.angle_beta   90.00
_cell.angle_gamma   90.00
#
_symmetry.space_group_name_H-M   'P 1'
#
loop_
_entity.id
_entity.type
_entity.pdbx_description
1 polymer ?
#
loop_
_entity_poly.entity_id
_entity_poly.type
_entity_poly.pdbx_seq_one_letter_code
_entity_poly.pdbx_strand_id
1 'polypeptide(L)'
;MFLGHRFEVAGQPLGPSPRQLPFDRATFAQWRCRHELSGGPLSELLYAPVARMLAAMGVRFPARVQASGGIYLEYDGRTVPDVATLVADFEEGCQLLATATTLSNYPLEEVVRCRLGTLKFLRGALHIFRDDPCRGTRYPARLESPLTPQEQLSITPPPNETEALWRHFLSCVRARRQNTWCSPDLGAAAAVLVALAEQSLQQGTALGWDVSQMQAVPVDVQWLARWRQRSLQRGQPSHILGWQGGDQGCTLQPPDYQRLAAPPSG
;
A
#
# COMPACT_ATOMS: atom_id res chain seq x y z
N MET A 1 32.24 11.63 -0.39
CA MET A 1 31.59 12.33 0.72
C MET A 1 30.12 12.51 0.37
N PHE A 2 29.19 12.10 1.26
CA PHE A 2 27.75 12.22 1.00
C PHE A 2 27.37 13.71 1.00
N LEU A 3 26.96 14.24 -0.16
CA LEU A 3 26.61 15.67 -0.29
C LEU A 3 25.23 16.00 0.32
N GLY A 4 24.43 14.99 0.67
CA GLY A 4 23.05 15.14 1.15
C GLY A 4 22.91 16.08 2.34
N HIS A 5 23.84 16.07 3.29
CA HIS A 5 23.80 16.96 4.47
C HIS A 5 23.94 18.46 4.15
N ARG A 6 24.33 18.84 2.93
CA ARG A 6 24.41 20.24 2.48
C ARG A 6 23.11 20.76 1.88
N PHE A 7 22.15 19.87 1.68
CA PHE A 7 20.86 20.16 1.06
C PHE A 7 19.75 19.75 2.01
N GLU A 8 18.70 20.56 2.07
CA GLU A 8 17.51 20.28 2.84
C GLU A 8 16.28 20.26 1.93
N VAL A 9 15.30 19.47 2.32
CA VAL A 9 13.96 19.49 1.75
C VAL A 9 13.00 19.67 2.91
N ALA A 10 12.17 20.72 2.86
CA ALA A 10 11.25 21.08 3.94
C ALA A 10 11.94 21.21 5.33
N GLY A 11 13.14 21.78 5.38
CA GLY A 11 13.91 21.97 6.61
C GLY A 11 14.53 20.69 7.19
N GLN A 12 14.48 19.57 6.46
CA GLN A 12 15.12 18.31 6.83
C GLN A 12 16.33 18.04 5.92
N PRO A 13 17.52 17.76 6.47
CA PRO A 13 18.68 17.38 5.67
C PRO A 13 18.42 16.10 4.86
N LEU A 14 18.91 16.04 3.62
CA LEU A 14 18.75 14.86 2.75
C LEU A 14 19.59 13.64 3.17
N GLY A 15 20.47 13.78 4.16
CA GLY A 15 21.27 12.67 4.65
C GLY A 15 22.20 13.06 5.79
N PRO A 16 22.87 12.07 6.40
CA PRO A 16 23.74 12.28 7.54
C PRO A 16 24.96 13.14 7.19
N SER A 17 25.43 13.92 8.16
CA SER A 17 26.69 14.65 8.05
C SER A 17 27.90 13.70 8.07
N PRO A 18 29.07 14.12 7.55
CA PRO A 18 30.30 13.32 7.61
C PRO A 18 30.76 12.98 9.03
N ARG A 19 30.29 13.72 10.05
CA ARG A 19 30.54 13.41 11.47
C ARG A 19 29.63 12.29 11.99
N GLN A 20 28.38 12.24 11.52
CA GLN A 20 27.42 11.19 11.88
C GLN A 20 27.71 9.88 11.15
N LEU A 21 28.06 9.97 9.85
CA LEU A 21 28.42 8.81 9.05
C LEU A 21 29.69 9.12 8.22
N PRO A 22 30.89 8.81 8.77
CA PRO A 22 32.14 8.95 8.04
C PRO A 22 32.12 8.15 6.74
N PHE A 23 32.85 8.62 5.73
CA PHE A 23 32.92 7.89 4.46
C PHE A 23 33.61 6.54 4.66
N ASP A 24 32.93 5.49 4.24
CA ASP A 24 33.44 4.13 4.17
C ASP A 24 33.09 3.52 2.80
N ARG A 25 34.07 2.84 2.18
CA ARG A 25 33.91 2.26 0.84
C ARG A 25 32.88 1.13 0.82
N ALA A 26 32.78 0.35 1.91
CA ALA A 26 31.84 -0.76 1.99
C ALA A 26 30.41 -0.21 2.11
N THR A 27 30.21 0.79 2.95
CA THR A 27 28.96 1.54 3.09
C THR A 27 28.55 2.21 1.78
N PHE A 28 29.48 2.81 1.04
CA PHE A 28 29.16 3.38 -0.29
C PHE A 28 28.68 2.30 -1.28
N ALA A 29 29.35 1.14 -1.32
CA ALA A 29 28.95 0.04 -2.19
C ALA A 29 27.65 -0.65 -1.75
N GLN A 30 27.36 -0.65 -0.45
CA GLN A 30 26.26 -1.39 0.19
C GLN A 30 25.27 -0.44 0.88
N TRP A 31 25.07 0.77 0.35
CA TRP A 31 24.27 1.81 1.01
C TRP A 31 22.82 1.37 1.26
N ARG A 32 22.28 0.48 0.41
CA ARG A 32 20.95 -0.13 0.58
C ARG A 32 20.82 -1.01 1.81
N CYS A 33 21.94 -1.47 2.35
CA CYS A 33 22.00 -2.29 3.57
C CYS A 33 22.12 -1.43 4.85
N ARG A 34 22.10 -0.09 4.72
CA ARG A 34 22.31 0.86 5.82
C ARG A 34 21.06 1.70 6.07
N HIS A 35 20.47 1.58 7.26
CA HIS A 35 19.23 2.29 7.62
C HIS A 35 19.39 3.82 7.57
N GLU A 36 20.61 4.33 7.74
CA GLU A 36 20.92 5.75 7.64
C GLU A 36 20.75 6.30 6.22
N LEU A 37 20.72 5.42 5.22
CA LEU A 37 20.74 5.75 3.79
C LEU A 37 19.59 5.12 2.99
N SER A 38 18.91 4.10 3.53
CA SER A 38 17.86 3.34 2.84
C SER A 38 16.94 2.64 3.82
N GLY A 39 15.64 2.54 3.47
CA GLY A 39 14.69 1.67 4.17
C GLY A 39 14.84 0.18 3.83
N GLY A 40 15.89 -0.19 3.09
CA GLY A 40 16.17 -1.56 2.67
C GLY A 40 15.05 -2.14 1.80
N PRO A 41 14.76 -3.46 1.92
CA PRO A 41 13.76 -4.14 1.11
C PRO A 41 12.37 -3.49 1.15
N LEU A 42 11.99 -2.88 2.28
CA LEU A 42 10.69 -2.22 2.42
C LEU A 42 10.56 -1.05 1.43
N SER A 43 11.58 -0.21 1.31
CA SER A 43 11.61 0.88 0.33
C SER A 43 11.97 0.43 -1.09
N GLU A 44 12.95 -0.47 -1.24
CA GLU A 44 13.48 -0.87 -2.54
C GLU A 44 12.53 -1.80 -3.31
N LEU A 45 11.78 -2.66 -2.61
CA LEU A 45 10.89 -3.63 -3.25
C LEU A 45 9.43 -3.16 -3.31
N LEU A 46 8.95 -2.36 -2.36
CA LEU A 46 7.50 -2.09 -2.24
C LEU A 46 7.04 -0.78 -2.87
N TYR A 47 7.92 0.19 -3.19
CA TYR A 47 7.48 1.46 -3.77
C TYR A 47 6.62 1.30 -5.03
N ALA A 48 7.12 0.54 -6.01
CA ALA A 48 6.41 0.35 -7.28
C ALA A 48 5.17 -0.57 -7.14
N PRO A 49 5.23 -1.73 -6.44
CA PRO A 49 4.03 -2.52 -6.17
C PRO A 49 2.95 -1.77 -5.39
N VAL A 50 3.33 -1.02 -4.35
CA VAL A 50 2.39 -0.19 -3.58
C VAL A 50 1.73 0.83 -4.50
N ALA A 51 2.49 1.59 -5.30
CA ALA A 51 1.92 2.55 -6.22
C ALA A 51 0.93 1.92 -7.23
N ARG A 52 1.25 0.73 -7.78
CA ARG A 52 0.33 -0.02 -8.64
C ARG A 52 -0.94 -0.41 -7.91
N MET A 53 -0.83 -0.91 -6.69
CA MET A 53 -1.99 -1.33 -5.90
C MET A 53 -2.86 -0.14 -5.47
N LEU A 54 -2.26 0.99 -5.08
CA LEU A 54 -3.01 2.23 -4.78
C LEU A 54 -3.78 2.70 -6.03
N ALA A 55 -3.16 2.65 -7.21
CA ALA A 55 -3.83 2.97 -8.47
C ALA A 55 -4.97 2.00 -8.78
N ALA A 56 -4.76 0.69 -8.62
CA ALA A 56 -5.77 -0.33 -8.86
C ALA A 56 -6.96 -0.25 -7.90
N MET A 57 -6.69 0.09 -6.64
CA MET A 57 -7.71 0.27 -5.60
C MET A 57 -8.41 1.64 -5.69
N GLY A 58 -7.81 2.62 -6.36
CA GLY A 58 -8.35 3.97 -6.47
C GLY A 58 -8.20 4.81 -5.19
N VAL A 59 -7.28 4.43 -4.30
CA VAL A 59 -7.01 5.13 -3.03
C VAL A 59 -5.77 6.01 -3.12
N ARG A 60 -5.53 6.86 -2.11
CA ARG A 60 -4.34 7.72 -2.00
C ARG A 60 -3.62 7.52 -0.66
N PHE A 61 -3.60 8.55 0.18
CA PHE A 61 -2.87 8.50 1.44
C PHE A 61 -3.52 7.48 2.38
N PRO A 62 -2.72 6.68 3.11
CA PRO A 62 -3.26 5.78 4.13
C PRO A 62 -3.77 6.60 5.32
N ALA A 63 -4.75 6.06 6.05
CA ALA A 63 -5.18 6.61 7.33
C ALA A 63 -4.18 6.25 8.44
N ARG A 64 -3.70 5.00 8.43
CA ARG A 64 -2.65 4.51 9.31
C ARG A 64 -1.87 3.35 8.69
N VAL A 65 -0.63 3.18 9.13
CA VAL A 65 0.28 2.13 8.67
C VAL A 65 0.98 1.50 9.88
N GLN A 66 1.14 0.18 9.84
CA GLN A 66 1.97 -0.56 10.78
C GLN A 66 2.89 -1.51 10.02
N ALA A 67 4.15 -1.61 10.42
CA ALA A 67 5.09 -2.58 9.89
C ALA A 67 5.71 -3.46 10.98
N SER A 68 6.15 -4.64 10.57
CA SER A 68 6.87 -5.60 11.40
C SER A 68 7.88 -6.38 10.56
N GLY A 69 8.98 -6.81 11.15
CA GLY A 69 10.08 -7.42 10.41
C GLY A 69 11.35 -7.50 11.23
N GLY A 70 12.45 -7.89 10.58
CA GLY A 70 13.75 -7.99 11.21
C GLY A 70 14.83 -8.49 10.26
N ILE A 71 15.96 -8.85 10.86
CA ILE A 71 17.07 -9.54 10.20
C ILE A 71 17.03 -10.98 10.72
N TYR A 72 16.63 -11.93 9.88
CA TYR A 72 16.40 -13.32 10.26
C TYR A 72 17.42 -14.30 9.66
N LEU A 73 18.16 -13.91 8.62
CA LEU A 73 19.20 -14.75 8.01
C LEU A 73 20.46 -13.97 7.62
N GLU A 74 20.31 -12.78 7.03
CA GLU A 74 21.43 -12.07 6.42
C GLU A 74 22.21 -11.23 7.44
N TYR A 75 22.91 -11.92 8.35
CA TYR A 75 23.77 -11.32 9.38
C TYR A 75 25.12 -10.82 8.82
N ASP A 76 25.09 -10.08 7.71
CA ASP A 76 26.27 -9.51 7.02
C ASP A 76 26.68 -8.13 7.56
N GLY A 77 26.10 -7.72 8.69
CA GLY A 77 26.31 -6.42 9.31
C GLY A 77 25.42 -5.32 8.74
N ARG A 78 24.41 -5.64 7.92
CA ARG A 78 23.34 -4.69 7.54
C ARG A 78 22.57 -4.17 8.76
N THR A 79 21.97 -3.01 8.59
CA THR A 79 21.12 -2.36 9.61
C THR A 79 19.66 -2.19 9.14
N VAL A 80 19.34 -2.69 7.95
CA VAL A 80 17.98 -2.78 7.41
C VAL A 80 17.45 -4.22 7.53
N PRO A 81 16.13 -4.44 7.59
CA PRO A 81 15.55 -5.79 7.65
C PRO A 81 15.83 -6.60 6.37
N ASP A 82 15.89 -7.93 6.48
CA ASP A 82 15.85 -8.87 5.35
C ASP A 82 14.44 -9.46 5.11
N VAL A 83 13.54 -9.27 6.08
CA VAL A 83 12.10 -9.53 5.99
C VAL A 83 11.36 -8.38 6.65
N ALA A 84 10.41 -7.78 5.94
CA ALA A 84 9.49 -6.81 6.52
C ALA A 84 8.10 -6.90 5.87
N THR A 85 7.06 -6.74 6.66
CA THR A 85 5.66 -6.71 6.24
C THR A 85 5.01 -5.44 6.73
N LEU A 86 4.22 -4.80 5.88
CA LEU A 86 3.40 -3.64 6.24
C LEU A 86 1.91 -3.95 6.06
N VAL A 87 1.10 -3.29 6.89
CA VAL A 87 -0.35 -3.19 6.77
C VAL A 87 -0.70 -1.71 6.75
N ALA A 88 -1.45 -1.29 5.73
CA ALA A 88 -1.98 0.06 5.63
C ALA A 88 -3.51 0.02 5.60
N ASP A 89 -4.13 0.83 6.45
CA ASP A 89 -5.57 1.04 6.53
C ASP A 89 -5.96 2.33 5.80
N PHE A 90 -7.13 2.33 5.16
CA PHE A 90 -7.67 3.48 4.41
C PHE A 90 -9.05 3.88 4.93
N GLU A 91 -9.39 5.18 4.84
CA GLU A 91 -10.71 5.71 5.28
C GLU A 91 -11.86 5.15 4.43
N GLU A 92 -11.56 4.71 3.20
CA GLU A 92 -12.47 4.04 2.28
C GLU A 92 -12.88 2.62 2.74
N GLY A 93 -12.29 2.11 3.83
CA GLY A 93 -12.66 0.83 4.44
C GLY A 93 -12.01 -0.39 3.79
N CYS A 94 -10.83 -0.19 3.17
CA CYS A 94 -9.98 -1.26 2.65
C CYS A 94 -8.61 -1.27 3.33
N GLN A 95 -7.85 -2.34 3.12
CA GLN A 95 -6.50 -2.50 3.63
C GLN A 95 -5.55 -2.96 2.52
N LEU A 96 -4.29 -2.55 2.63
CA LEU A 96 -3.17 -3.08 1.85
C LEU A 96 -2.24 -3.85 2.78
N LEU A 97 -1.87 -5.07 2.38
CA LEU A 97 -0.84 -5.89 3.03
C LEU A 97 0.25 -6.16 2.00
N ALA A 98 1.51 -5.88 2.35
CA ALA A 98 2.64 -6.15 1.48
C ALA A 98 3.85 -6.65 2.29
N THR A 99 4.54 -7.65 1.76
CA THR A 99 5.75 -8.23 2.37
C THR A 99 6.92 -8.04 1.41
N ALA A 100 8.01 -7.51 1.94
CA ALA A 100 9.31 -7.43 1.29
C ALA A 100 10.26 -8.43 1.92
N THR A 101 10.98 -9.18 1.09
CA THR A 101 12.07 -10.04 1.58
C THR A 101 13.14 -10.22 0.52
N THR A 102 14.38 -10.35 0.99
CA THR A 102 15.55 -10.76 0.21
C THR A 102 15.85 -12.26 0.34
N LEU A 103 15.12 -12.96 1.21
CA LEU A 103 15.38 -14.38 1.55
C LEU A 103 14.63 -15.37 0.65
N SER A 104 13.66 -14.90 -0.12
CA SER A 104 12.82 -15.73 -0.99
C SER A 104 12.79 -15.16 -2.40
N ASN A 105 12.81 -16.06 -3.39
CA ASN A 105 12.63 -15.70 -4.79
C ASN A 105 11.16 -15.84 -5.24
N TYR A 106 10.23 -16.14 -4.32
CA TYR A 106 8.82 -16.19 -4.66
C TYR A 106 8.31 -14.77 -4.94
N PRO A 107 7.69 -14.51 -6.11
CA PRO A 107 7.26 -13.17 -6.48
C PRO A 107 6.11 -12.68 -5.60
N LEU A 108 6.04 -11.37 -5.38
CA LEU A 108 4.90 -10.75 -4.73
C LEU A 108 3.66 -10.89 -5.63
N GLU A 109 2.60 -11.48 -5.08
CA GLU A 109 1.32 -11.58 -5.78
C GLU A 109 0.52 -10.29 -5.61
N GLU A 110 0.14 -9.67 -6.72
CA GLU A 110 -0.73 -8.49 -6.73
C GLU A 110 -2.19 -8.93 -6.85
N VAL A 111 -2.92 -8.84 -5.73
CA VAL A 111 -4.30 -9.34 -5.61
C VAL A 111 -5.18 -8.32 -4.90
N VAL A 112 -6.27 -7.91 -5.55
CA VAL A 112 -7.33 -7.09 -4.95
C VAL A 112 -8.52 -8.01 -4.62
N ARG A 113 -8.82 -8.16 -3.34
CA ARG A 113 -9.93 -9.01 -2.85
C ARG A 113 -11.12 -8.12 -2.50
N CYS A 114 -12.26 -8.33 -3.16
CA CYS A 114 -13.48 -7.56 -2.96
C CYS A 114 -14.68 -8.46 -2.65
N ARG A 115 -15.81 -7.85 -2.31
CA ARG A 115 -17.06 -8.53 -1.98
C ARG A 115 -17.73 -9.24 -3.18
N LEU A 116 -17.56 -8.71 -4.39
CA LEU A 116 -18.15 -9.25 -5.62
C LEU A 116 -17.17 -10.12 -6.41
N GLY A 117 -15.91 -10.17 -6.00
CA GLY A 117 -14.88 -10.90 -6.71
C GLY A 117 -13.49 -10.49 -6.29
N THR A 118 -12.52 -11.24 -6.80
CA THR A 118 -11.09 -11.00 -6.60
C THR A 118 -10.42 -10.81 -7.96
N LEU A 119 -9.54 -9.83 -8.04
CA LEU A 119 -8.69 -9.57 -9.19
C LEU A 119 -7.26 -9.98 -8.86
N LYS A 120 -6.64 -10.79 -9.71
CA LYS A 120 -5.22 -11.14 -9.61
C LYS A 120 -4.49 -10.63 -10.85
N PHE A 121 -3.51 -9.77 -10.63
CA PHE A 121 -2.72 -9.17 -11.69
C PHE A 121 -1.52 -10.06 -12.01
N LEU A 122 -1.33 -10.31 -13.29
CA LEU A 122 -0.22 -11.09 -13.84
C LEU A 122 0.37 -10.31 -15.01
N ARG A 123 1.65 -10.55 -15.30
CA ARG A 123 2.27 -9.94 -16.48
C ARG A 123 1.56 -10.44 -17.74
N GLY A 124 0.83 -9.53 -18.40
CA GLY A 124 0.07 -9.82 -19.61
C GLY A 124 -1.27 -10.53 -19.39
N ALA A 125 -1.76 -10.61 -18.15
CA ALA A 125 -3.11 -11.13 -17.89
C ALA A 125 -3.74 -10.51 -16.64
N LEU A 126 -5.08 -10.40 -16.66
CA LEU A 126 -5.88 -10.14 -15.48
C LEU A 126 -6.77 -11.35 -15.23
N HIS A 127 -6.60 -12.00 -14.09
CA HIS A 127 -7.44 -13.11 -13.66
C HIS A 127 -8.57 -12.58 -12.78
N ILE A 128 -9.80 -12.96 -13.13
CA ILE A 128 -11.01 -12.52 -12.45
C ILE A 128 -11.65 -13.74 -11.78
N PHE A 129 -11.80 -13.64 -10.46
CA PHE A 129 -12.50 -14.62 -9.65
C PHE A 129 -13.82 -14.03 -9.19
N ARG A 130 -14.95 -14.49 -9.73
CA ARG A 130 -16.27 -13.96 -9.35
C ARG A 130 -16.71 -14.54 -8.01
N ASP A 131 -17.32 -13.71 -7.17
CA ASP A 131 -17.89 -14.11 -5.88
C ASP A 131 -19.43 -14.01 -5.92
N ASP A 132 -20.10 -14.68 -4.99
CA ASP A 132 -21.56 -14.64 -4.87
C ASP A 132 -21.98 -13.27 -4.28
N PRO A 133 -22.74 -12.43 -5.02
CA PRO A 133 -23.18 -11.13 -4.52
C PRO A 133 -24.06 -11.24 -3.26
N CYS A 134 -24.69 -12.39 -3.01
CA CYS A 134 -25.58 -12.65 -1.89
C CYS A 134 -24.90 -13.33 -0.69
N ARG A 135 -23.58 -13.58 -0.73
CA ARG A 135 -22.78 -14.33 0.26
C ARG A 135 -22.85 -13.85 1.73
N GLY A 136 -23.53 -12.75 2.03
CA GLY A 136 -23.74 -12.24 3.39
C GLY A 136 -22.43 -12.06 4.17
N THR A 137 -22.44 -12.36 5.47
CA THR A 137 -21.28 -12.25 6.39
C THR A 137 -20.57 -13.58 6.64
N ARG A 138 -20.60 -14.53 5.69
CA ARG A 138 -20.04 -15.86 5.89
C ARG A 138 -18.50 -15.84 5.77
N TYR A 139 -17.82 -16.57 6.64
CA TYR A 139 -16.37 -16.73 6.56
C TYR A 139 -15.95 -17.43 5.26
N PRO A 140 -14.79 -17.10 4.68
CA PRO A 140 -14.24 -17.84 3.56
C PRO A 140 -13.89 -19.28 3.94
N ALA A 141 -14.12 -20.20 3.01
CA ALA A 141 -13.66 -21.57 3.13
C ALA A 141 -12.12 -21.62 3.14
N ARG A 142 -11.56 -22.67 3.76
CA ARG A 142 -10.14 -22.97 3.64
C ARG A 142 -9.80 -23.27 2.17
N LEU A 143 -8.63 -22.82 1.73
CA LEU A 143 -8.12 -23.17 0.40
C LEU A 143 -7.64 -24.63 0.41
N GLU A 144 -8.37 -25.51 -0.28
CA GLU A 144 -8.01 -26.94 -0.39
C GLU A 144 -7.32 -27.28 -1.72
N SER A 145 -7.55 -26.48 -2.76
CA SER A 145 -6.96 -26.65 -4.09
C SER A 145 -6.68 -25.29 -4.74
N PRO A 146 -5.77 -25.21 -5.74
CA PRO A 146 -5.52 -23.96 -6.46
C PRO A 146 -6.80 -23.40 -7.09
N LEU A 147 -7.02 -22.10 -6.94
CA LEU A 147 -8.17 -21.42 -7.54
C LEU A 147 -7.99 -21.36 -9.06
N THR A 148 -9.04 -21.69 -9.80
CA THR A 148 -9.11 -21.51 -11.26
C THR A 148 -9.91 -20.24 -11.55
N PRO A 149 -9.40 -19.29 -12.34
CA PRO A 149 -10.14 -18.09 -12.69
C PRO A 149 -11.35 -18.44 -13.55
N GLN A 150 -12.50 -17.81 -13.30
CA GLN A 150 -13.66 -17.94 -14.18
C GLN A 150 -13.46 -17.15 -15.48
N GLU A 151 -12.65 -16.09 -15.44
CA GLU A 151 -12.36 -15.26 -16.59
C GLU A 151 -10.89 -14.80 -16.55
N GLN A 152 -10.26 -14.80 -17.73
CA GLN A 152 -8.89 -14.34 -17.92
C GLN A 152 -8.88 -13.36 -19.09
N LEU A 153 -8.48 -12.12 -18.81
CA LEU A 153 -8.28 -11.11 -19.84
C LEU A 153 -6.80 -11.09 -20.24
N SER A 154 -6.51 -11.37 -21.50
CA SER A 154 -5.16 -11.26 -22.05
C SER A 154 -4.83 -9.79 -22.35
N ILE A 155 -3.67 -9.35 -21.88
CA ILE A 155 -3.15 -8.00 -22.09
C ILE A 155 -1.80 -8.15 -22.79
N THR A 156 -1.56 -7.40 -23.86
CA THR A 156 -0.22 -7.32 -24.46
C THR A 156 0.53 -6.16 -23.82
N PRO A 157 1.45 -6.41 -22.87
CA PRO A 157 2.25 -5.33 -22.30
C PRO A 157 3.17 -4.75 -23.38
N PRO A 158 3.53 -3.46 -23.27
CA PRO A 158 4.54 -2.90 -24.17
C PRO A 158 5.87 -3.66 -24.00
N PRO A 159 6.67 -3.82 -25.07
CA PRO A 159 7.96 -4.50 -24.98
C PRO A 159 8.91 -3.84 -23.96
N ASN A 160 8.80 -2.52 -23.81
CA ASN A 160 9.55 -1.72 -22.85
C ASN A 160 8.61 -0.79 -22.08
N GLU A 161 8.29 -1.14 -20.84
CA GLU A 161 7.39 -0.39 -19.96
C GLU A 161 7.97 0.99 -19.60
N THR A 162 9.27 1.07 -19.36
CA THR A 162 9.96 2.34 -19.07
C THR A 162 9.82 3.31 -20.23
N GLU A 163 10.06 2.85 -21.46
CA GLU A 163 9.90 3.68 -22.65
C GLU A 163 8.44 4.11 -22.84
N ALA A 164 7.48 3.20 -22.63
CA ALA A 164 6.06 3.52 -22.72
C ALA A 164 5.64 4.61 -21.72
N LEU A 165 6.12 4.52 -20.47
CA LEU A 165 5.89 5.52 -19.42
C LEU A 165 6.49 6.88 -19.80
N TRP A 166 7.72 6.92 -20.30
CA TRP A 166 8.36 8.16 -20.75
C TRP A 166 7.65 8.79 -21.94
N ARG A 167 7.27 7.99 -22.95
CA ARG A 167 6.51 8.47 -24.11
C ARG A 167 5.18 9.07 -23.67
N HIS A 168 4.48 8.39 -22.77
CA HIS A 168 3.22 8.89 -22.22
C HIS A 168 3.43 10.22 -21.47
N PHE A 169 4.42 10.31 -20.58
CA PHE A 169 4.77 11.53 -19.87
C PHE A 169 5.05 12.70 -20.82
N LEU A 170 5.94 12.50 -21.81
CA LEU A 170 6.26 13.54 -22.81
C LEU A 170 5.04 13.94 -23.65
N SER A 171 4.14 13.00 -23.95
CA SER A 171 2.88 13.32 -24.63
C SER A 171 1.97 14.22 -23.78
N CYS A 172 1.93 13.99 -22.46
CA CYS A 172 1.17 14.80 -21.51
C CYS A 172 1.78 16.20 -21.40
N VAL A 173 3.12 16.32 -21.31
CA VAL A 173 3.83 17.61 -21.31
C VAL A 173 3.50 18.41 -22.58
N ARG A 174 3.62 17.78 -23.77
CA ARG A 174 3.30 18.44 -25.05
C ARG A 174 1.85 18.92 -25.10
N ALA A 175 0.92 18.12 -24.57
CA ALA A 175 -0.51 18.43 -24.53
C ALA A 175 -0.92 19.31 -23.31
N ARG A 176 0.02 19.70 -22.44
CA ARG A 176 -0.25 20.40 -21.17
C ARG A 176 -1.29 19.68 -20.29
N ARG A 177 -1.25 18.34 -20.25
CA ARG A 177 -2.13 17.50 -19.42
C ARG A 177 -1.40 17.07 -18.15
N GLN A 178 -2.08 17.15 -17.01
CA GLN A 178 -1.53 16.72 -15.71
C GLN A 178 -1.82 15.24 -15.38
N ASN A 179 -2.80 14.62 -16.06
CA ASN A 179 -3.19 13.22 -15.83
C ASN A 179 -2.22 12.26 -16.52
N THR A 180 -1.04 12.09 -15.93
CA THR A 180 -0.08 11.04 -16.32
C THR A 180 -0.47 9.71 -15.69
N TRP A 181 -0.06 8.58 -16.29
CA TRP A 181 -0.23 7.25 -15.68
C TRP A 181 0.44 7.11 -14.31
N CYS A 182 1.54 7.85 -14.09
CA CYS A 182 2.25 7.93 -12.82
C CYS A 182 2.26 9.39 -12.36
N SER A 183 1.16 9.82 -11.76
CA SER A 183 1.00 11.20 -11.32
C SER A 183 1.77 11.47 -10.02
N PRO A 184 2.22 12.71 -9.77
CA PRO A 184 2.98 13.04 -8.56
C PRO A 184 2.23 12.74 -7.26
N ASP A 185 0.90 12.88 -7.23
CA ASP A 185 0.05 12.56 -6.07
C ASP A 185 0.05 11.06 -5.75
N LEU A 186 0.01 10.19 -6.77
CA LEU A 186 0.11 8.75 -6.58
C LEU A 186 1.50 8.37 -6.05
N GLY A 187 2.55 8.98 -6.62
CA GLY A 187 3.92 8.80 -6.16
C GLY A 187 4.10 9.24 -4.71
N ALA A 188 3.55 10.40 -4.34
CA ALA A 188 3.58 10.91 -2.97
C ALA A 188 2.82 10.00 -1.99
N ALA A 189 1.66 9.48 -2.37
CA ALA A 189 0.90 8.55 -1.54
C ALA A 189 1.67 7.25 -1.27
N ALA A 190 2.29 6.67 -2.31
CA ALA A 190 3.14 5.48 -2.15
C ALA A 190 4.37 5.79 -1.28
N ALA A 191 4.99 6.96 -1.46
CA ALA A 191 6.13 7.41 -0.68
C ALA A 191 5.81 7.54 0.81
N VAL A 192 4.70 8.21 1.12
CA VAL A 192 4.21 8.39 2.49
C VAL A 192 3.94 7.02 3.13
N LEU A 193 3.24 6.12 2.43
CA LEU A 193 2.91 4.81 2.98
C LEU A 193 4.17 4.00 3.33
N VAL A 194 5.14 3.95 2.42
CA VAL A 194 6.42 3.25 2.62
C VAL A 194 7.23 3.90 3.75
N ALA A 195 7.31 5.24 3.79
CA ALA A 195 8.03 5.97 4.83
C ALA A 195 7.38 5.78 6.22
N LEU A 196 6.05 5.77 6.30
CA LEU A 196 5.34 5.46 7.55
C LEU A 196 5.58 4.02 8.00
N ALA A 197 5.61 3.06 7.07
CA ALA A 197 5.94 1.68 7.38
C ALA A 197 7.38 1.56 7.90
N GLU A 198 8.36 2.24 7.30
CA GLU A 198 9.74 2.27 7.79
C GLU A 198 9.83 2.87 9.21
N GLN A 199 9.20 4.03 9.44
CA GLN A 199 9.18 4.65 10.77
C GLN A 199 8.46 3.77 11.80
N SER A 200 7.35 3.14 11.41
CA SER A 200 6.60 2.20 12.25
C SER A 200 7.46 1.01 12.66
N LEU A 201 8.24 0.46 11.74
CA LEU A 201 9.14 -0.66 12.01
C LEU A 201 10.20 -0.27 13.05
N GLN A 202 10.76 0.93 12.95
CA GLN A 202 11.77 1.43 13.89
C GLN A 202 11.18 1.74 15.27
N GLN A 203 9.96 2.26 15.33
CA GLN A 203 9.31 2.65 16.58
C GLN A 203 8.54 1.50 17.26
N GLY A 204 8.23 0.43 16.52
CA GLY A 204 7.40 -0.68 17.00
C GLY A 204 5.92 -0.32 17.20
N THR A 205 5.46 0.80 16.63
CA THR A 205 4.10 1.33 16.79
C THR A 205 3.46 1.62 15.44
N ALA A 206 2.13 1.62 15.38
CA ALA A 206 1.42 2.09 14.19
C ALA A 206 1.47 3.62 14.11
N LEU A 207 1.54 4.17 12.90
CA LEU A 207 1.55 5.61 12.62
C LEU A 207 0.38 6.01 11.73
N GLY A 208 -0.25 7.13 12.06
CA GLY A 208 -1.28 7.78 11.26
C GLY A 208 -0.69 8.80 10.30
N TRP A 209 -1.48 9.25 9.34
CA TRP A 209 -1.12 10.34 8.43
C TRP A 209 -2.13 11.47 8.49
N ASP A 210 -1.67 12.69 8.80
CA ASP A 210 -2.49 13.89 8.67
C ASP A 210 -2.31 14.45 7.25
N VAL A 211 -3.33 14.29 6.40
CA VAL A 211 -3.32 14.78 5.01
C VAL A 211 -3.29 16.31 4.93
N SER A 212 -3.83 17.02 5.93
CA SER A 212 -3.88 18.48 5.94
C SER A 212 -2.53 19.11 6.28
N GLN A 213 -1.79 18.47 7.18
CA GLN A 213 -0.47 18.92 7.63
C GLN A 213 0.67 18.20 6.90
N MET A 214 0.37 17.15 6.14
CA MET A 214 1.32 16.31 5.42
C MET A 214 2.41 15.75 6.34
N GLN A 215 2.00 15.19 7.48
CA GLN A 215 2.92 14.65 8.48
C GLN A 215 2.42 13.38 9.16
N ALA A 216 3.37 12.60 9.64
CA ALA A 216 3.11 11.43 10.47
C ALA A 216 2.59 11.87 11.84
N VAL A 217 1.55 11.19 12.33
CA VAL A 217 0.95 11.44 13.65
C VAL A 217 0.83 10.12 14.41
N PRO A 218 0.83 10.12 15.76
CA PRO A 218 0.49 8.93 16.52
C PRO A 218 -0.92 8.43 16.14
N VAL A 219 -1.09 7.11 16.03
CA VAL A 219 -2.43 6.54 15.77
C VAL A 219 -3.33 6.79 16.96
N ASP A 220 -4.54 7.31 16.70
CA ASP A 220 -5.55 7.43 17.74
C ASP A 220 -6.17 6.06 18.08
N VAL A 221 -6.58 5.90 19.34
CA VAL A 221 -7.30 4.70 19.80
C VAL A 221 -8.75 4.64 19.28
N GLN A 222 -9.22 5.71 18.64
CA GLN A 222 -10.59 5.87 18.16
C GLN A 222 -10.83 5.23 16.78
N TRP A 223 -9.79 4.84 16.02
CA TRP A 223 -9.92 4.22 14.70
C TRP A 223 -11.00 3.12 14.68
N LEU A 224 -10.83 2.10 15.51
CA LEU A 224 -11.80 1.01 15.61
C LEU A 224 -13.13 1.46 16.24
N ALA A 225 -13.11 2.44 17.15
CA ALA A 225 -14.32 2.98 17.75
C ALA A 225 -15.21 3.67 16.70
N ARG A 226 -14.63 4.42 15.75
CA ARG A 226 -15.35 5.05 14.63
C ARG A 226 -16.00 4.00 13.73
N TRP A 227 -15.28 2.94 13.38
CA TRP A 227 -15.84 1.83 12.59
C TRP A 227 -16.95 1.09 13.32
N ARG A 228 -16.81 0.88 14.65
CA ARG A 228 -17.87 0.30 15.49
C ARG A 228 -19.11 1.20 15.53
N GLN A 229 -18.93 2.50 15.73
CA GLN A 229 -20.02 3.47 15.73
C GLN A 229 -20.74 3.49 14.38
N ARG A 230 -20.00 3.51 13.27
CA ARG A 230 -20.56 3.42 11.90
C ARG A 230 -21.40 2.16 11.74
N SER A 231 -20.91 1.01 12.22
CA SER A 231 -21.65 -0.26 12.18
C SER A 231 -22.95 -0.20 13.00
N LEU A 232 -22.90 0.29 14.24
CA LEU A 232 -24.07 0.43 15.12
C LEU A 232 -25.15 1.34 14.52
N GLN A 233 -24.72 2.40 13.82
CA GLN A 233 -25.60 3.35 13.15
C GLN A 233 -26.09 2.86 11.78
N ARG A 234 -25.69 1.66 11.33
CA ARG A 234 -25.94 1.15 9.97
C ARG A 234 -25.52 2.18 8.90
N GLY A 235 -24.35 2.78 9.10
CA GLY A 235 -23.80 3.82 8.23
C GLY A 235 -23.50 3.33 6.81
N GLN A 236 -23.24 4.30 5.93
CA GLN A 236 -22.96 4.06 4.52
C GLN A 236 -21.46 3.85 4.24
N PRO A 237 -21.11 3.17 3.13
CA PRO A 237 -19.72 3.02 2.71
C PRO A 237 -19.09 4.37 2.35
N SER A 238 -17.77 4.47 2.52
CA SER A 238 -16.97 5.59 2.03
C SER A 238 -16.39 5.19 0.68
N HIS A 239 -16.94 5.76 -0.39
CA HIS A 239 -16.54 5.41 -1.75
C HIS A 239 -15.21 6.06 -2.14
N ILE A 240 -14.43 5.35 -2.98
CA ILE A 240 -13.21 5.88 -3.59
C ILE A 240 -13.51 7.08 -4.49
N LEU A 241 -12.50 7.93 -4.71
CA LEU A 241 -12.65 9.13 -5.52
C LEU A 241 -13.13 8.80 -6.95
N GLY A 242 -14.23 9.43 -7.36
CA GLY A 242 -14.79 9.27 -8.71
C GLY A 242 -15.64 8.01 -8.91
N TRP A 243 -15.96 7.27 -7.84
CA TRP A 243 -16.86 6.12 -7.93
C TRP A 243 -18.27 6.49 -8.41
N GLN A 244 -18.80 5.72 -9.37
CA GLN A 244 -20.14 5.88 -9.93
C GLN A 244 -20.92 4.56 -10.04
N GLY A 245 -20.37 3.46 -9.50
CA GLY A 245 -20.91 2.10 -9.66
C GLY A 245 -22.05 1.71 -8.69
N GLY A 246 -22.61 2.67 -7.94
CA GLY A 246 -23.63 2.41 -6.93
C GLY A 246 -23.10 1.63 -5.71
N ASP A 247 -24.01 1.03 -4.94
CA ASP A 247 -23.69 0.44 -3.63
C ASP A 247 -23.61 -1.10 -3.63
N GLN A 248 -23.77 -1.72 -4.79
CA GLN A 248 -23.75 -3.19 -4.91
C GLN A 248 -22.40 -3.74 -4.44
N GLY A 249 -22.43 -4.61 -3.42
CA GLY A 249 -21.22 -5.17 -2.80
C GLY A 249 -20.52 -4.25 -1.80
N CYS A 250 -20.94 -2.98 -1.70
CA CYS A 250 -20.44 -2.01 -0.72
C CYS A 250 -21.33 -1.96 0.53
N THR A 251 -22.60 -2.31 0.40
CA THR A 251 -23.56 -2.40 1.52
C THR A 251 -23.79 -3.83 1.96
N LEU A 252 -24.02 -4.01 3.26
CA LEU A 252 -24.41 -5.30 3.83
C LEU A 252 -25.84 -5.66 3.43
N GLN A 253 -26.04 -6.84 2.85
CA GLN A 253 -27.35 -7.50 2.83
C GLN A 253 -27.49 -8.28 4.14
N PRO A 254 -28.33 -7.81 5.10
CA PRO A 254 -28.38 -8.40 6.42
C PRO A 254 -29.00 -9.80 6.34
N PRO A 255 -28.38 -10.82 6.96
CA PRO A 255 -29.02 -12.12 7.12
C PRO A 255 -30.26 -12.00 8.01
N ASP A 256 -31.23 -12.91 7.85
CA ASP A 256 -32.54 -12.81 8.48
C ASP A 256 -32.49 -12.67 10.01
N TYR A 257 -31.52 -13.29 10.67
CA TYR A 257 -31.36 -13.20 12.13
C TYR A 257 -31.07 -11.76 12.62
N GLN A 258 -30.55 -10.87 11.77
CA GLN A 258 -30.31 -9.47 12.16
C GLN A 258 -31.59 -8.65 12.30
N ARG A 259 -32.75 -9.17 11.86
CA ARG A 259 -34.06 -8.56 12.15
C ARG A 259 -34.44 -8.64 13.62
N LEU A 260 -33.78 -9.49 14.40
CA LEU A 260 -33.98 -9.62 15.85
C LEU A 260 -33.40 -8.42 16.63
N ALA A 261 -32.55 -7.61 16.00
CA ALA A 261 -32.00 -6.43 16.64
C ALA A 261 -33.08 -5.34 16.79
N ALA A 262 -33.18 -4.76 17.99
CA ALA A 262 -34.01 -3.57 18.23
C ALA A 262 -33.55 -2.42 17.31
N PRO A 263 -34.45 -1.54 16.86
CA PRO A 263 -34.07 -0.38 16.06
C PRO A 263 -33.04 0.48 16.82
N PRO A 264 -32.09 1.12 16.10
CA PRO A 264 -31.07 1.95 16.74
C PRO A 264 -31.76 3.07 17.53
N SER A 265 -31.44 3.19 18.81
CA SER A 265 -31.81 4.34 19.64
C SER A 265 -31.20 5.59 19.02
N GLY A 266 -32.05 6.53 18.60
CA GLY A 266 -31.66 7.81 18.00
C GLY A 266 -30.88 8.71 18.93
#